data_AF-A0A632X1U2-F1
#
_entry.id   AF-A0A632X1U2-F1
#
_cell.length_a   1.000
_cell.length_b   1.000
_cell.length_c   1.000
_cell.angle_alpha   90.00
_cell.angle_beta   90.00
_cell.angle_gamma   90.00
#
_symmetry.space_group_name_H-M   'P 1'
#
loop_
_entity.id
_entity.type
_entity.pdbx_description
1 polymer ?
#
loop_
_entity_poly.entity_id
_entity_poly.type
_entity_poly.pdbx_seq_one_letter_code
_entity_poly.pdbx_strand_id
1 'polypeptide(L)' 'MKTFKGLSLVPLDALKSISAIIECGHLMTSCSDKECEEIGDVIIDFARQYAASAHAYAQEEKK' A
#
# COMPACT_ATOMS: atom_id res chain seq x y z
N MET A 1 -2.84 -18.84 -0.42
CA MET A 1 -3.01 -17.54 -1.11
C MET A 1 -1.75 -16.71 -0.84
N LYS A 2 -1.08 -16.16 -1.86
CA LYS A 2 0.09 -15.31 -1.63
C LYS A 2 -0.39 -13.99 -1.02
N THR A 3 0.27 -13.51 0.02
CA THR A 3 -0.11 -12.29 0.74
C THR A 3 1.10 -11.40 0.99
N PHE A 4 0.86 -10.10 1.15
CA PHE A 4 1.83 -9.13 1.65
C PHE A 4 1.44 -8.72 3.06
N LYS A 5 2.18 -9.18 4.07
CA LYS A 5 1.89 -8.89 5.49
C LYS A 5 0.42 -9.16 5.87
N GLY A 6 -0.14 -10.25 5.34
CA GLY A 6 -1.55 -10.64 5.55
C GLY A 6 -2.56 -10.01 4.59
N LEU A 7 -2.15 -9.06 3.75
CA LEU A 7 -3.01 -8.44 2.73
C LEU A 7 -3.00 -9.25 1.43
N SER A 8 -4.16 -9.34 0.77
CA SER A 8 -4.35 -10.13 -0.46
C SER A 8 -3.51 -9.61 -1.63
N LEU A 9 -2.72 -10.46 -2.28
CA LEU A 9 -2.03 -10.07 -3.52
C LEU A 9 -2.90 -10.22 -4.78
N VAL A 10 -4.14 -10.70 -4.65
CA VAL A 10 -5.08 -10.80 -5.79
C VAL A 10 -5.27 -9.40 -6.38
N PRO A 11 -5.13 -9.20 -7.71
CA PRO A 11 -4.97 -7.86 -8.28
C PRO A 11 -6.04 -6.84 -7.89
N LEU A 12 -7.33 -7.24 -7.91
CA LEU A 12 -8.43 -6.34 -7.59
C LEU A 12 -8.47 -5.97 -6.10
N ASP A 13 -8.19 -6.92 -5.22
CA ASP A 13 -8.17 -6.70 -3.76
C ASP A 13 -6.94 -5.86 -3.36
N ALA A 14 -5.79 -6.16 -3.97
CA ALA A 14 -4.56 -5.42 -3.79
C ALA A 14 -4.73 -3.96 -4.22
N LEU A 15 -5.28 -3.72 -5.41
CA LEU A 15 -5.53 -2.36 -5.93
C LEU A 15 -6.41 -1.53 -4.99
N LYS A 16 -7.53 -2.11 -4.53
CA LYS A 16 -8.44 -1.44 -3.58
C LYS A 16 -7.73 -1.10 -2.27
N SER A 17 -7.00 -2.05 -1.72
CA SER A 17 -6.29 -1.88 -0.46
C SER A 17 -5.18 -0.83 -0.56
N ILE A 18 -4.38 -0.88 -1.64
CA ILE A 18 -3.32 0.10 -1.91
C ILE A 18 -3.90 1.50 -2.03
N SER A 19 -5.00 1.67 -2.78
CA SER A 19 -5.67 2.97 -2.93
C SER A 19 -6.10 3.55 -1.59
N ALA A 20 -6.74 2.75 -0.73
CA ALA A 20 -7.18 3.20 0.58
C ALA A 20 -6.01 3.57 1.51
N ILE A 21 -4.90 2.82 1.46
CA ILE A 21 -3.71 3.11 2.26
C ILE A 21 -3.04 4.41 1.78
N ILE A 22 -2.94 4.63 0.47
CA ILE A 22 -2.39 5.89 -0.10
C ILE A 22 -3.24 7.08 0.33
N GLU A 23 -4.58 6.97 0.23
CA GLU A 23 -5.48 8.03 0.64
C GLU A 23 -5.31 8.36 2.13
N CYS A 24 -5.23 7.35 2.99
CA CYS A 24 -4.96 7.53 4.42
C CYS A 24 -3.62 8.23 4.67
N GLY A 25 -2.54 7.76 4.05
CA GLY A 25 -1.22 8.38 4.17
C GLY A 25 -1.22 9.84 3.67
N HIS A 26 -1.97 10.14 2.61
CA HIS A 26 -2.08 11.50 2.10
C HIS A 26 -2.85 12.44 3.04
N LEU A 27 -3.95 11.98 3.63
CA LEU A 27 -4.68 12.74 4.65
C LEU A 27 -3.78 13.04 5.86
N MET A 28 -2.98 12.07 6.29
CA MET A 28 -2.04 12.23 7.41
C MET A 28 -0.90 13.20 7.09
N THR A 29 -0.27 13.09 5.92
CA THR A 29 0.77 14.05 5.46
C THR A 29 0.26 15.46 5.28
N SER A 30 -1.06 15.64 5.07
CA SER A 30 -1.68 16.96 4.95
C SER A 30 -2.03 17.61 6.29
N CYS A 31 -1.83 16.91 7.41
CA CYS A 31 -2.08 17.46 8.75
C CYS A 31 -0.99 18.48 9.11
N SER A 32 -1.35 19.54 9.86
CA SER A 32 -0.37 20.53 10.34
C SER A 32 0.48 20.04 11.52
N ASP A 33 0.26 18.79 11.95
CA ASP A 33 0.99 18.13 13.02
C ASP A 33 2.14 17.30 12.42
N LYS A 34 3.36 17.55 12.87
CA LYS A 34 4.59 16.94 12.32
C LYS A 34 4.66 15.43 12.57
N GLU A 35 4.12 14.94 13.68
CA GLU A 35 4.07 13.51 13.97
C GLU A 35 3.09 12.81 13.01
N CYS A 36 1.95 13.44 12.73
CA CYS A 36 1.00 12.96 11.73
C CYS A 36 1.61 12.94 10.32
N GLU A 37 2.42 13.95 9.97
CA GLU A 37 3.13 13.99 8.69
C GLU A 37 4.10 12.81 8.55
N GLU A 38 4.95 12.59 9.55
CA GLU A 38 5.93 11.49 9.56
C GLU A 38 5.24 10.10 9.52
N ILE A 39 4.12 9.92 10.22
CA ILE A 39 3.34 8.68 10.13
C ILE A 39 2.73 8.52 8.72
N GLY A 40 2.25 9.61 8.12
CA GLY A 40 1.73 9.60 6.76
C GLY A 40 2.76 9.13 5.74
N ASP A 41 4.00 9.58 5.85
CA ASP A 41 5.11 9.12 5.00
C ASP A 41 5.37 7.61 5.15
N VAL A 42 5.32 7.09 6.38
CA VAL A 42 5.47 5.65 6.65
C VAL A 42 4.33 4.85 6.02
N ILE A 43 3.10 5.35 6.06
CA ILE A 43 1.93 4.72 5.43
C ILE A 43 2.07 4.69 3.90
N ILE A 44 2.55 5.78 3.30
CA ILE A 44 2.79 5.85 1.85
C ILE A 44 3.90 4.86 1.43
N ASP A 45 4.99 4.77 2.20
CA ASP A 45 6.05 3.80 1.92
C ASP A 45 5.53 2.35 2.04
N PHE A 46 4.67 2.08 3.03
CA PHE A 46 4.01 0.77 3.13
C PHE A 46 3.18 0.45 1.88
N ALA A 47 2.39 1.40 1.38
CA ALA A 47 1.62 1.22 0.14
C ALA A 47 2.53 0.94 -1.07
N ARG A 48 3.68 1.61 -1.16
CA ARG A 48 4.68 1.38 -2.22
C ARG A 48 5.25 -0.04 -2.17
N GLN A 49 5.63 -0.52 -0.98
CA GLN A 49 6.12 -1.89 -0.79
C GLN A 49 5.05 -2.94 -1.16
N TYR A 50 3.80 -2.65 -0.81
CA TYR A 50 2.68 -3.50 -1.16
C TYR A 50 2.44 -3.55 -2.68
N ALA A 51 2.44 -2.39 -3.35
CA ALA A 51 2.31 -2.31 -4.80
C ALA A 51 3.42 -3.08 -5.54
N ALA A 52 4.66 -2.99 -5.07
CA ALA A 52 5.78 -3.75 -5.62
C ALA A 52 5.55 -5.26 -5.48
N SER A 53 5.06 -5.71 -4.32
CA SER A 53 4.75 -7.12 -4.07
C SER A 53 3.58 -7.63 -4.94
N ALA A 54 2.54 -6.81 -5.12
CA ALA A 54 1.40 -7.11 -5.98
C ALA A 54 1.81 -7.20 -7.45
N HIS A 55 2.70 -6.31 -7.90
CA HIS A 55 3.24 -6.37 -9.25
C HIS A 55 4.05 -7.66 -9.49
N ALA A 56 4.96 -8.01 -8.57
CA ALA A 56 5.74 -9.24 -8.67
C ALA A 56 4.86 -10.48 -8.72
N TYR A 57 3.83 -10.55 -7.87
CA TYR A 57 2.83 -11.62 -7.91
C TYR A 57 2.11 -11.71 -9.26
N ALA A 58 1.64 -10.57 -9.80
CA ALA A 58 0.97 -10.54 -11.09
C ALA A 58 1.89 -10.92 -12.28
N GLN A 59 3.21 -10.73 -12.16
CA GLN A 59 4.17 -11.21 -13.15
C GLN A 59 4.44 -12.71 -13.05
N GLU A 60 4.42 -13.28 -11.84
CA GLU A 60 4.55 -14.73 -11.63
C GLU A 60 3.35 -15.50 -12.19
N GLU A 61 2.12 -15.02 -11.96
CA GLU A 61 0.89 -15.67 -12.45
C GLU A 61 0.73 -15.62 -13.98
N LYS A 62 1.55 -14.82 -14.68
CA LYS A 62 1.58 -14.75 -16.15
C LYS A 62 2.57 -15.74 -16.78
N LYS A 63 3.36 -16.43 -15.97
CA LYS A 63 4.33 -17.45 -16.42
C LYS A 63 3.71 -18.83 -16.39
#